data_AF-A0A1C3TS91-F1
#
_entry.id   AF-A0A1C3TS91-F1
#
_cell.length_a   1.000
_cell.length_b   1.000
_cell.length_c   1.000
_cell.angle_alpha   90.00
_cell.angle_beta   90.00
_cell.angle_gamma   90.00
#
_symmetry.space_group_name_H-M   'P 1'
#
loop_
_entity.id
_entity.type
_entity.pdbx_description
1 polymer ?
#
loop_
_entity_poly.entity_id
_entity_poly.type
_entity_poly.pdbx_seq_one_letter_code
_entity_poly.pdbx_strand_id
1 'polypeptide(L)'
;MKTIDQALADAANDSYKNRSQSEVGRPKPISLDGKDYTVFGYGNDPATGFHATAYRSVAAPHNIIIAYRGTDPGLFSGATKVEKADHALTTLQDIAVDAKMVRDTVNTQTAAADAFTAQMIAKAARQGIPKEHVFAAGHSLGGAVAEIEAAKYGLRGATFNGFGAADLIDGPPQPGFHLSNYRMAGDVVSAASPHVGEVVSLASQDDIQSLRAGRYLDAPVGAPPPNALIAMRLDDHGGQQHFNSKSPDNILHPQRFQEAAQRYAQHQTAIDQFGSDVSRARAELAQSLRQMHGHTGQGQLSPNVQRQVNEVLALQADPSIRAGIERNAPVQGAEHGLLYGAGFAHATGRAAHDLDERVASAAREAGAYGGPVLPLAPLAMASPVPWTRQAVAA
;
A
#
# COMPACT_ATOMS: atom_id res chain seq x y z
N MET A 1 7.30 -22.17 -4.56
CA MET A 1 5.96 -21.57 -4.55
C MET A 1 4.92 -22.65 -4.27
N LYS A 2 3.91 -22.39 -3.45
CA LYS A 2 2.83 -23.36 -3.20
C LYS A 2 1.85 -23.32 -4.37
N THR A 3 1.21 -24.45 -4.66
CA THR A 3 0.41 -24.67 -5.88
C THR A 3 -0.83 -23.79 -6.03
N ILE A 4 -1.27 -23.08 -4.99
CA ILE A 4 -2.45 -22.20 -5.00
C ILE A 4 -2.08 -20.71 -4.98
N ASP A 5 -0.84 -20.34 -4.70
CA ASP A 5 -0.45 -18.94 -4.41
C ASP A 5 -0.72 -18.01 -5.60
N GLN A 6 -0.52 -18.50 -6.83
CA GLN A 6 -0.85 -17.73 -8.03
C GLN A 6 -2.37 -17.47 -8.16
N ALA A 7 -3.22 -18.41 -7.76
CA ALA A 7 -4.67 -18.21 -7.76
C ALA A 7 -5.10 -17.24 -6.64
N LEU A 8 -4.41 -17.25 -5.49
CA LEU A 8 -4.60 -16.27 -4.42
C LEU A 8 -4.23 -14.86 -4.91
N ALA A 9 -3.13 -14.72 -5.65
CA ALA A 9 -2.69 -13.46 -6.23
C ALA A 9 -3.70 -12.91 -7.24
N ASP A 10 -4.19 -13.76 -8.14
CA ASP A 10 -5.20 -13.39 -9.11
C ASP A 10 -6.52 -13.00 -8.42
N ALA A 11 -6.90 -13.71 -7.35
CA ALA A 11 -8.09 -13.38 -6.56
C ALA A 11 -7.95 -12.03 -5.83
N ALA A 12 -6.80 -11.77 -5.21
CA ALA A 12 -6.49 -10.50 -4.54
C ALA A 12 -6.51 -9.31 -5.53
N ASN A 13 -6.09 -9.55 -6.76
CA ASN A 13 -6.13 -8.60 -7.86
C ASN A 13 -7.54 -8.40 -8.43
N ASP A 14 -8.30 -9.49 -8.56
CA ASP A 14 -9.66 -9.48 -9.09
C ASP A 14 -10.68 -8.89 -8.10
N SER A 15 -10.40 -8.93 -6.79
CA SER A 15 -11.27 -8.38 -5.74
C SER A 15 -11.51 -6.87 -5.87
N TYR A 16 -10.64 -6.14 -6.59
CA TYR A 16 -10.84 -4.72 -6.89
C TYR A 16 -12.02 -4.45 -7.86
N LYS A 17 -12.54 -5.49 -8.52
CA LYS A 17 -13.71 -5.36 -9.40
C LYS A 17 -14.99 -5.37 -8.57
N ASN A 18 -15.82 -4.34 -8.76
CA ASN A 18 -17.17 -4.34 -8.24
C ASN A 18 -18.00 -5.44 -8.91
N ARG A 19 -18.76 -6.18 -8.10
CA ARG A 19 -19.65 -7.26 -8.54
C ARG A 19 -21.08 -7.01 -8.11
N SER A 20 -22.01 -7.73 -8.73
CA SER A 20 -23.40 -7.78 -8.29
C SER A 20 -23.62 -8.98 -7.36
N GLN A 21 -24.46 -8.82 -6.33
CA GLN A 21 -24.94 -9.94 -5.51
C GLN A 21 -25.60 -11.04 -6.35
N SER A 22 -26.15 -10.70 -7.53
CA SER A 22 -26.75 -11.66 -8.45
C SER A 22 -25.76 -12.64 -9.11
N GLU A 23 -24.46 -12.35 -9.06
CA GLU A 23 -23.38 -13.23 -9.56
C GLU A 23 -23.07 -14.38 -8.59
N VAL A 24 -23.40 -14.24 -7.31
CA VAL A 24 -23.10 -15.24 -6.28
C VAL A 24 -23.81 -16.56 -6.60
N GLY A 25 -23.03 -17.64 -6.73
CA GLY A 25 -23.54 -18.98 -7.05
C GLY A 25 -23.90 -19.20 -8.53
N ARG A 26 -23.65 -18.22 -9.41
CA ARG A 26 -23.82 -18.41 -10.86
C ARG A 26 -22.66 -19.22 -11.44
N PRO A 27 -22.89 -20.05 -12.46
CA PRO A 27 -21.85 -20.86 -13.10
C PRO A 27 -20.95 -20.05 -14.06
N LYS A 28 -20.90 -18.72 -13.94
CA LYS A 28 -20.06 -17.88 -14.80
C LYS A 28 -18.61 -17.99 -14.32
N PRO A 29 -17.71 -18.62 -15.11
CA PRO A 29 -16.34 -18.84 -14.67
C PRO A 29 -15.53 -17.55 -14.69
N ILE A 30 -14.61 -17.46 -13.73
CA ILE A 30 -13.57 -16.46 -13.58
C ILE A 30 -12.25 -17.23 -13.60
N SER A 31 -11.33 -16.86 -14.48
CA SER A 31 -10.04 -17.53 -14.60
C SER A 31 -9.06 -16.95 -13.57
N LEU A 32 -8.62 -17.80 -12.63
CA LEU A 32 -7.55 -17.52 -11.66
C LEU A 32 -6.48 -18.60 -11.82
N ASP A 33 -5.23 -18.22 -12.09
CA ASP A 33 -4.12 -19.14 -12.42
C ASP A 33 -4.48 -20.11 -13.56
N GLY A 34 -5.19 -19.60 -14.59
CA GLY A 34 -5.67 -20.41 -15.72
C GLY A 34 -6.75 -21.45 -15.37
N LYS A 35 -7.22 -21.50 -14.11
CA LYS A 35 -8.26 -22.42 -13.63
C LYS A 35 -9.59 -21.68 -13.47
N ASP A 36 -10.68 -22.41 -13.64
CA ASP A 36 -12.02 -21.84 -13.50
C ASP A 36 -12.48 -21.79 -12.04
N TYR A 37 -12.94 -20.61 -11.64
CA TYR A 37 -13.58 -20.33 -10.36
C TYR A 37 -14.95 -19.70 -10.57
N THR A 38 -15.86 -19.84 -9.61
CA THR A 38 -17.13 -19.11 -9.58
C THR A 38 -17.21 -18.22 -8.34
N VAL A 39 -18.05 -17.18 -8.39
CA VAL A 39 -18.28 -16.31 -7.23
C VAL A 39 -19.03 -17.11 -6.16
N PHE A 40 -18.34 -17.40 -5.07
CA PHE A 40 -18.87 -18.09 -3.90
C PHE A 40 -19.57 -17.14 -2.94
N GLY A 41 -19.11 -15.90 -2.83
CA GLY A 41 -19.71 -14.86 -2.00
C GLY A 41 -19.19 -13.50 -2.40
N TYR A 42 -19.95 -12.45 -2.09
CA TYR A 42 -19.56 -11.08 -2.35
C TYR A 42 -20.06 -10.21 -1.20
N GLY A 43 -19.16 -9.41 -0.63
CA GLY A 43 -19.42 -8.48 0.45
C GLY A 43 -18.97 -7.09 0.03
N ASN A 44 -19.85 -6.11 0.17
CA ASN A 44 -19.52 -4.71 -0.02
C ASN A 44 -20.36 -3.90 0.96
N ASP A 45 -19.69 -3.15 1.82
CA ASP A 45 -20.32 -2.21 2.74
C ASP A 45 -19.69 -0.82 2.54
N PRO A 46 -20.33 0.05 1.74
CA PRO A 46 -19.84 1.39 1.49
C PRO A 46 -19.70 2.26 2.75
N ALA A 47 -20.44 1.95 3.83
CA ALA A 47 -20.36 2.74 5.05
C ALA A 47 -19.07 2.47 5.83
N THR A 48 -18.56 1.24 5.75
CA THR A 48 -17.31 0.83 6.39
C THR A 48 -16.11 0.79 5.44
N GLY A 49 -16.35 0.88 4.14
CA GLY A 49 -15.35 0.68 3.09
C GLY A 49 -14.99 -0.81 2.90
N PHE A 50 -15.68 -1.72 3.56
CA PHE A 50 -15.42 -3.16 3.46
C PHE A 50 -15.80 -3.68 2.08
N HIS A 51 -14.88 -4.44 1.48
CA HIS A 51 -15.10 -5.07 0.18
C HIS A 51 -14.33 -6.37 0.05
N ALA A 52 -15.02 -7.45 -0.28
CA ALA A 52 -14.43 -8.77 -0.44
C ALA A 52 -15.21 -9.63 -1.44
N THR A 53 -14.49 -10.50 -2.14
CA THR A 53 -15.07 -11.54 -2.98
C THR A 53 -14.53 -12.89 -2.56
N ALA A 54 -15.42 -13.85 -2.34
CA ALA A 54 -15.06 -15.25 -2.16
C ALA A 54 -15.24 -16.00 -3.48
N TYR A 55 -14.26 -16.82 -3.85
CA TYR A 55 -14.24 -17.61 -5.08
C TYR A 55 -14.21 -19.09 -4.74
N ARG A 56 -14.87 -19.93 -5.54
CA ARG A 56 -14.84 -21.39 -5.41
C ARG A 56 -14.26 -22.02 -6.66
N SER A 57 -13.25 -22.87 -6.54
CA SER A 57 -12.74 -23.61 -7.70
C SER A 57 -13.82 -24.54 -8.25
N VAL A 58 -13.97 -24.57 -9.58
CA VAL A 58 -14.94 -25.45 -10.25
C VAL A 58 -14.52 -26.91 -10.12
N ALA A 59 -13.23 -27.20 -10.32
CA ALA A 59 -12.69 -28.54 -10.17
C ALA A 59 -12.56 -28.95 -8.69
N ALA A 60 -12.77 -30.25 -8.43
CA ALA A 60 -12.47 -30.86 -7.15
C ALA A 60 -10.96 -31.12 -6.99
N PRO A 61 -10.41 -31.10 -5.75
CA PRO A 61 -11.07 -30.70 -4.52
C PRO A 61 -11.38 -29.20 -4.51
N HIS A 62 -12.62 -28.83 -4.15
CA HIS A 62 -13.05 -27.43 -4.17
C HIS A 62 -12.23 -26.62 -3.15
N ASN A 63 -11.66 -25.50 -3.60
CA ASN A 63 -10.99 -24.51 -2.78
C ASN A 63 -11.83 -23.24 -2.74
N ILE A 64 -11.95 -22.64 -1.57
CA ILE A 64 -12.55 -21.32 -1.36
C ILE A 64 -11.44 -20.31 -1.13
N ILE A 65 -11.38 -19.25 -1.93
CA ILE A 65 -10.46 -18.13 -1.73
C ILE A 65 -11.29 -16.93 -1.33
N ILE A 66 -11.11 -16.42 -0.11
CA ILE A 66 -11.70 -15.17 0.37
C ILE A 66 -10.68 -14.06 0.11
N ALA A 67 -10.94 -13.22 -0.89
CA ALA A 67 -10.06 -12.13 -1.27
C ALA A 67 -10.62 -10.79 -0.81
N TYR A 68 -9.87 -10.09 0.03
CA TYR A 68 -10.21 -8.76 0.52
C TYR A 68 -9.59 -7.70 -0.38
N ARG A 69 -10.37 -6.66 -0.70
CA ARG A 69 -9.92 -5.52 -1.49
C ARG A 69 -9.19 -4.52 -0.60
N GLY A 70 -8.12 -3.91 -1.11
CA GLY A 70 -7.49 -2.74 -0.47
C GLY A 70 -8.10 -1.41 -0.93
N THR A 71 -7.69 -0.31 -0.29
CA THR A 71 -8.00 1.04 -0.77
C THR A 71 -7.38 1.29 -2.15
N ASP A 72 -8.05 2.09 -2.99
CA ASP A 72 -7.61 2.37 -4.36
C ASP A 72 -6.23 3.06 -4.37
N PRO A 73 -5.40 2.81 -5.39
CA PRO A 73 -3.97 3.15 -5.44
C PRO A 73 -3.66 4.65 -5.63
N GLY A 74 -4.56 5.56 -5.23
CA GLY A 74 -4.34 7.02 -5.32
C GLY A 74 -3.07 7.50 -4.63
N LEU A 75 -2.51 6.69 -3.73
CA LEU A 75 -1.26 6.90 -3.01
C LEU A 75 0.02 6.86 -3.88
N PHE A 76 -0.05 6.31 -5.11
CA PHE A 76 1.15 6.03 -5.94
C PHE A 76 1.10 6.66 -7.34
N SER A 77 0.08 7.47 -7.66
CA SER A 77 -0.10 7.98 -9.03
C SER A 77 0.72 9.25 -9.29
N GLY A 78 1.77 9.17 -10.13
CA GLY A 78 2.49 10.32 -10.68
C GLY A 78 3.11 10.01 -12.05
N ALA A 79 2.96 10.90 -13.03
CA ALA A 79 3.36 10.69 -14.43
C ALA A 79 4.80 11.17 -14.72
N THR A 80 5.33 12.10 -13.94
CA THR A 80 6.64 12.71 -14.15
C THR A 80 7.63 12.39 -13.02
N LYS A 81 8.93 12.53 -13.29
CA LYS A 81 10.01 12.27 -12.32
C LYS A 81 10.01 13.24 -11.13
N VAL A 82 9.45 14.45 -11.30
CA VAL A 82 9.28 15.44 -10.22
C VAL A 82 8.09 15.05 -9.37
N GLU A 83 6.97 14.70 -10.01
CA GLU A 83 5.81 14.12 -9.33
C GLU A 83 6.21 12.89 -8.53
N LYS A 84 7.01 11.96 -9.06
CA LYS A 84 7.42 10.75 -8.31
C LYS A 84 8.20 11.03 -7.01
N ALA A 85 8.95 12.13 -6.92
CA ALA A 85 9.69 12.47 -5.68
C ALA A 85 8.89 13.37 -4.74
N ASP A 86 7.97 14.20 -5.24
CA ASP A 86 6.90 14.77 -4.41
C ASP A 86 6.00 13.65 -3.85
N HIS A 87 5.66 12.65 -4.67
CA HIS A 87 4.94 11.44 -4.27
C HIS A 87 5.77 10.58 -3.33
N ALA A 88 7.10 10.51 -3.39
CA ALA A 88 7.87 9.71 -2.44
C ALA A 88 7.65 10.17 -0.98
N LEU A 89 7.71 11.48 -0.74
CA LEU A 89 7.40 12.06 0.56
C LEU A 89 5.90 12.03 0.85
N THR A 90 5.06 12.37 -0.14
CA THR A 90 3.59 12.33 0.01
C THR A 90 3.12 10.91 0.32
N THR A 91 3.70 9.87 -0.27
CA THR A 91 3.41 8.45 -0.01
C THR A 91 3.86 8.06 1.39
N LEU A 92 5.02 8.49 1.88
CA LEU A 92 5.35 8.23 3.29
C LEU A 92 4.48 9.03 4.26
N GLN A 93 4.12 10.27 3.91
CA GLN A 93 3.18 11.09 4.66
C GLN A 93 1.80 10.44 4.68
N ASP A 94 1.29 10.00 3.54
CA ASP A 94 0.05 9.28 3.39
C ASP A 94 0.15 7.96 4.14
N ILE A 95 1.19 7.12 3.99
CA ILE A 95 1.35 5.92 4.80
C ILE A 95 1.47 6.24 6.31
N ALA A 96 1.97 7.41 6.72
CA ALA A 96 2.12 7.80 8.12
C ALA A 96 0.84 8.41 8.74
N VAL A 97 0.18 9.34 8.05
CA VAL A 97 -1.17 9.87 8.34
C VAL A 97 -2.16 8.71 8.28
N ASP A 98 -2.06 7.93 7.21
CA ASP A 98 -2.81 6.72 7.00
C ASP A 98 -2.33 5.58 7.89
N ALA A 99 -1.22 5.59 8.62
CA ALA A 99 -1.01 4.48 9.58
C ALA A 99 -2.12 4.48 10.63
N LYS A 100 -2.57 5.66 11.04
CA LYS A 100 -3.80 5.82 11.84
C LYS A 100 -5.05 5.55 10.99
N MET A 101 -5.14 6.05 9.76
CA MET A 101 -6.33 5.82 8.92
C MET A 101 -6.49 4.37 8.47
N VAL A 102 -5.45 3.67 8.02
CA VAL A 102 -5.27 2.22 7.84
C VAL A 102 -5.74 1.49 9.08
N ARG A 103 -5.25 1.84 10.27
CA ARG A 103 -5.74 1.24 11.51
C ARG A 103 -7.24 1.47 11.71
N ASP A 104 -7.70 2.70 11.58
CA ASP A 104 -9.10 3.07 11.76
C ASP A 104 -10.00 2.43 10.69
N THR A 105 -9.52 2.33 9.46
CA THR A 105 -10.20 1.76 8.29
C THR A 105 -10.27 0.25 8.44
N VAL A 106 -9.16 -0.41 8.79
CA VAL A 106 -9.15 -1.83 9.15
C VAL A 106 -10.12 -2.07 10.30
N ASN A 107 -10.05 -1.29 11.37
CA ASN A 107 -10.96 -1.39 12.52
C ASN A 107 -12.43 -1.20 12.13
N THR A 108 -12.72 -0.25 11.24
CA THR A 108 -14.08 0.02 10.74
C THR A 108 -14.58 -1.14 9.88
N GLN A 109 -13.70 -1.79 9.12
CA GLN A 109 -14.02 -2.95 8.31
C GLN A 109 -14.11 -4.25 9.13
N THR A 110 -13.46 -4.34 10.30
CA THR A 110 -13.30 -5.59 11.07
C THR A 110 -14.62 -6.33 11.29
N ALA A 111 -15.69 -5.65 11.71
CA ALA A 111 -16.97 -6.31 11.97
C ALA A 111 -17.59 -6.91 10.69
N ALA A 112 -17.47 -6.21 9.57
CA ALA A 112 -17.99 -6.67 8.28
C ALA A 112 -17.12 -7.79 7.69
N ALA A 113 -15.79 -7.66 7.79
CA ALA A 113 -14.84 -8.69 7.40
C ALA A 113 -15.06 -9.99 8.19
N ASP A 114 -15.16 -9.88 9.51
CA ASP A 114 -15.41 -10.99 10.41
C ASP A 114 -16.70 -11.75 10.07
N ALA A 115 -17.80 -11.01 9.92
CA ALA A 115 -19.09 -11.58 9.56
C ALA A 115 -19.05 -12.28 8.19
N PHE A 116 -18.37 -11.68 7.20
CA PHE A 116 -18.21 -12.26 5.88
C PHE A 116 -17.36 -13.54 5.92
N THR A 117 -16.22 -13.51 6.60
CA THR A 117 -15.33 -14.68 6.76
C THR A 117 -16.06 -15.84 7.42
N ALA A 118 -16.72 -15.59 8.56
CA ALA A 118 -17.53 -16.60 9.25
C ALA A 118 -18.61 -17.18 8.34
N GLN A 119 -19.30 -16.33 7.58
CA GLN A 119 -20.34 -16.76 6.65
C GLN A 119 -19.76 -17.67 5.55
N MET A 120 -18.60 -17.33 4.99
CA MET A 120 -17.97 -18.13 3.93
C MET A 120 -17.47 -19.48 4.45
N ILE A 121 -16.87 -19.52 5.64
CA ILE A 121 -16.48 -20.78 6.30
C ILE A 121 -17.71 -21.65 6.55
N ALA A 122 -18.77 -21.10 7.14
CA ALA A 122 -20.00 -21.84 7.41
C ALA A 122 -20.67 -22.33 6.11
N LYS A 123 -20.64 -21.52 5.05
CA LYS A 123 -21.15 -21.89 3.73
C LYS A 123 -20.33 -23.02 3.11
N ALA A 124 -19.00 -22.99 3.24
CA ALA A 124 -18.10 -24.04 2.76
C ALA A 124 -18.38 -25.36 3.47
N ALA A 125 -18.50 -25.32 4.81
CA ALA A 125 -18.81 -26.49 5.64
C ALA A 125 -20.15 -27.15 5.25
N ARG A 126 -21.20 -26.36 5.00
CA ARG A 126 -22.51 -26.87 4.52
C ARG A 126 -22.43 -27.56 3.16
N GLN A 127 -21.41 -27.26 2.35
CA GLN A 127 -21.17 -27.92 1.07
C GLN A 127 -20.15 -29.06 1.17
N GLY A 128 -19.77 -29.48 2.39
CA GLY A 128 -18.79 -30.53 2.61
C GLY A 128 -17.35 -30.12 2.27
N ILE A 129 -17.07 -28.81 2.16
CA ILE A 129 -15.72 -28.30 1.90
C ILE A 129 -15.04 -28.06 3.26
N PRO A 130 -13.91 -28.74 3.55
CA PRO A 130 -13.23 -28.62 4.83
C PRO A 130 -12.53 -27.26 4.98
N LYS A 131 -12.34 -26.78 6.22
CA LYS A 131 -11.78 -25.45 6.51
C LYS A 131 -10.36 -25.28 5.93
N GLU A 132 -9.62 -26.37 5.83
CA GLU A 132 -8.27 -26.45 5.28
C GLU A 132 -8.21 -26.08 3.78
N HIS A 133 -9.37 -26.07 3.12
CA HIS A 133 -9.55 -25.63 1.72
C HIS A 133 -10.15 -24.22 1.63
N VAL A 134 -10.25 -23.49 2.75
CA VAL A 134 -10.64 -22.08 2.79
C VAL A 134 -9.38 -21.24 3.02
N PHE A 135 -9.12 -20.32 2.10
CA PHE A 135 -7.92 -19.51 2.06
C PHE A 135 -8.25 -18.03 2.14
N ALA A 136 -7.40 -17.25 2.81
CA ALA A 136 -7.45 -15.79 2.78
C ALA A 136 -6.44 -15.23 1.77
N ALA A 137 -6.81 -14.17 1.06
CA ALA A 137 -5.94 -13.45 0.15
C ALA A 137 -6.17 -11.94 0.19
N GLY A 138 -5.13 -11.16 -0.07
CA GLY A 138 -5.27 -9.71 -0.12
C GLY A 138 -4.02 -9.01 -0.65
N HIS A 139 -4.23 -7.82 -1.21
CA HIS A 139 -3.17 -6.94 -1.71
C HIS A 139 -3.30 -5.56 -1.03
N SER A 140 -2.18 -4.86 -0.83
CA SER A 140 -2.17 -3.54 -0.18
C SER A 140 -2.88 -3.62 1.18
N LEU A 141 -3.81 -2.71 1.47
CA LEU A 141 -4.62 -2.74 2.69
C LEU A 141 -5.49 -4.00 2.83
N GLY A 142 -5.91 -4.61 1.71
CA GLY A 142 -6.63 -5.89 1.73
C GLY A 142 -5.75 -7.02 2.28
N GLY A 143 -4.42 -6.90 2.17
CA GLY A 143 -3.47 -7.80 2.82
C GLY A 143 -3.56 -7.75 4.35
N ALA A 144 -3.72 -6.55 4.93
CA ALA A 144 -3.88 -6.41 6.38
C ALA A 144 -5.16 -7.10 6.87
N VAL A 145 -6.28 -6.91 6.15
CA VAL A 145 -7.55 -7.58 6.45
C VAL A 145 -7.40 -9.12 6.32
N ALA A 146 -6.72 -9.58 5.28
CA ALA A 146 -6.45 -11.01 5.09
C ALA A 146 -5.61 -11.62 6.23
N GLU A 147 -4.58 -10.92 6.72
CA GLU A 147 -3.79 -11.34 7.88
C GLU A 147 -4.63 -11.46 9.15
N ILE A 148 -5.44 -10.45 9.45
CA ILE A 148 -6.30 -10.40 10.64
C ILE A 148 -7.31 -11.55 10.62
N GLU A 149 -8.03 -11.70 9.51
CA GLU A 149 -9.06 -12.72 9.35
C GLU A 149 -8.44 -14.13 9.34
N ALA A 150 -7.30 -14.31 8.67
CA ALA A 150 -6.61 -15.60 8.68
C ALA A 150 -6.13 -15.97 10.09
N ALA A 151 -5.52 -15.03 10.81
CA ALA A 151 -5.06 -15.25 12.19
C ALA A 151 -6.24 -15.60 13.10
N LYS A 152 -7.36 -14.86 13.01
CA LYS A 152 -8.56 -15.09 13.82
C LYS A 152 -9.24 -16.43 13.54
N TYR A 153 -9.30 -16.88 12.29
CA TYR A 153 -10.02 -18.10 11.91
C TYR A 153 -9.13 -19.34 11.75
N GLY A 154 -7.81 -19.18 11.90
CA GLY A 154 -6.83 -20.24 11.67
C GLY A 154 -6.82 -20.68 10.20
N LEU A 155 -6.84 -19.73 9.28
CA LEU A 155 -6.86 -19.98 7.85
C LEU A 155 -5.45 -19.98 7.26
N ARG A 156 -5.33 -20.65 6.12
CA ARG A 156 -4.15 -20.59 5.26
C ARG A 156 -4.31 -19.46 4.25
N GLY A 157 -3.23 -18.94 3.69
CA GLY A 157 -3.38 -17.87 2.70
C GLY A 157 -2.08 -17.26 2.22
N ALA A 158 -2.23 -16.19 1.46
CA ALA A 158 -1.12 -15.38 1.00
C ALA A 158 -1.54 -13.92 0.82
N THR A 159 -0.64 -12.99 1.13
CA THR A 159 -0.80 -11.57 0.79
C THR A 159 0.25 -11.15 -0.23
N PHE A 160 -0.02 -10.08 -0.95
CA PHE A 160 0.82 -9.58 -2.05
C PHE A 160 1.01 -8.08 -1.89
N ASN A 161 2.22 -7.65 -1.55
CA ASN A 161 2.51 -6.28 -1.09
C ASN A 161 1.46 -5.80 -0.06
N GLY A 162 1.11 -6.67 0.87
CA GLY A 162 0.13 -6.35 1.91
C GLY A 162 0.69 -5.35 2.90
N PHE A 163 -0.14 -4.50 3.51
CA PHE A 163 0.26 -3.78 4.72
C PHE A 163 0.26 -4.76 5.90
N GLY A 164 1.37 -4.87 6.64
CA GLY A 164 1.49 -5.82 7.75
C GLY A 164 0.57 -5.50 8.93
N ALA A 165 -0.10 -6.52 9.47
CA ALA A 165 -1.11 -6.39 10.52
C ALA A 165 -0.70 -6.96 11.88
N ALA A 166 0.59 -7.22 12.12
CA ALA A 166 1.04 -7.85 13.37
C ALA A 166 0.68 -7.05 14.63
N ASP A 167 0.67 -5.72 14.52
CA ASP A 167 0.26 -4.84 15.62
C ASP A 167 -1.27 -4.66 15.73
N LEU A 168 -2.05 -5.32 14.85
CA LEU A 168 -3.51 -5.13 14.71
C LEU A 168 -4.33 -6.36 15.09
N ILE A 169 -3.69 -7.52 15.22
CA ILE A 169 -4.40 -8.75 15.61
C ILE A 169 -4.76 -8.74 17.10
N ASP A 170 -5.92 -9.30 17.41
CA ASP A 170 -6.36 -9.52 18.79
C ASP A 170 -5.94 -10.92 19.27
N GLY A 171 -4.80 -10.98 19.96
CA GLY A 171 -4.23 -12.23 20.48
C GLY A 171 -3.41 -13.05 19.46
N PRO A 172 -2.92 -14.24 19.85
CA PRO A 172 -2.11 -15.08 18.97
C PRO A 172 -2.96 -15.70 17.85
N PRO A 173 -2.37 -15.99 16.67
CA PRO A 173 -3.06 -16.69 15.60
C PRO A 173 -3.62 -18.05 16.03
N GLN A 174 -4.84 -18.37 15.60
CA GLN A 174 -5.51 -19.63 15.92
C GLN A 174 -4.85 -20.84 15.22
N PRO A 175 -4.98 -22.06 15.79
CA PRO A 175 -4.45 -23.28 15.16
C PRO A 175 -4.91 -23.46 13.71
N GLY A 176 -3.98 -23.86 12.85
CA GLY A 176 -4.19 -23.99 11.40
C GLY A 176 -3.81 -22.74 10.60
N PHE A 177 -3.52 -21.62 11.28
CA PHE A 177 -3.00 -20.42 10.64
C PHE A 177 -1.68 -20.69 9.90
N HIS A 178 -1.63 -20.32 8.63
CA HIS A 178 -0.38 -20.35 7.86
C HIS A 178 -0.48 -19.42 6.65
N LEU A 179 0.19 -18.28 6.74
CA LEU A 179 0.14 -17.24 5.72
C LEU A 179 1.54 -16.91 5.19
N SER A 180 1.66 -16.76 3.87
CA SER A 180 2.87 -16.25 3.20
C SER A 180 2.63 -14.83 2.68
N ASN A 181 3.40 -13.87 3.16
CA ASN A 181 3.36 -12.48 2.77
C ASN A 181 4.40 -12.24 1.68
N TYR A 182 3.98 -12.28 0.42
CA TYR A 182 4.84 -11.99 -0.72
C TYR A 182 5.01 -10.48 -0.85
N ARG A 183 6.26 -10.01 -0.89
CA ARG A 183 6.56 -8.59 -1.11
C ARG A 183 7.69 -8.38 -2.08
N MET A 184 7.57 -7.33 -2.90
CA MET A 184 8.69 -6.79 -3.65
C MET A 184 9.63 -6.03 -2.69
N ALA A 185 10.94 -6.11 -2.89
CA ALA A 185 11.92 -5.57 -1.95
C ALA A 185 11.88 -4.03 -1.87
N GLY A 186 11.50 -3.34 -2.95
CA GLY A 186 11.35 -1.90 -3.00
C GLY A 186 9.98 -1.36 -2.59
N ASP A 187 9.01 -2.25 -2.29
CA ASP A 187 7.65 -1.85 -1.92
C ASP A 187 7.62 -1.25 -0.49
N VAL A 188 7.16 0.00 -0.41
CA VAL A 188 7.10 0.74 0.84
C VAL A 188 5.89 0.36 1.71
N VAL A 189 4.81 -0.17 1.13
CA VAL A 189 3.59 -0.51 1.89
C VAL A 189 3.81 -1.74 2.76
N SER A 190 4.37 -2.79 2.19
CA SER A 190 4.73 -4.00 2.92
C SER A 190 5.93 -3.82 3.85
N ALA A 191 6.80 -2.85 3.58
CA ALA A 191 7.86 -2.46 4.50
C ALA A 191 7.34 -1.61 5.68
N ALA A 192 6.18 -0.96 5.54
CA ALA A 192 5.71 0.03 6.50
C ALA A 192 5.37 -0.55 7.87
N SER A 193 4.98 -1.82 7.97
CA SER A 193 4.42 -2.42 9.18
C SER A 193 4.79 -3.91 9.30
N PRO A 194 5.01 -4.45 10.52
CA PRO A 194 5.31 -5.87 10.71
C PRO A 194 4.12 -6.76 10.31
N HIS A 195 4.43 -7.92 9.72
CA HIS A 195 3.46 -8.90 9.24
C HIS A 195 3.24 -10.07 10.21
N VAL A 196 2.06 -10.67 10.16
CA VAL A 196 1.79 -11.99 10.76
C VAL A 196 2.07 -13.08 9.74
N GLY A 197 2.80 -14.12 10.14
CA GLY A 197 3.14 -15.26 9.27
C GLY A 197 4.52 -15.16 8.64
N GLU A 198 4.73 -15.89 7.55
CA GLU A 198 6.02 -15.96 6.84
C GLU A 198 6.13 -14.78 5.88
N VAL A 199 7.23 -14.04 5.91
CA VAL A 199 7.51 -12.99 4.92
C VAL A 199 8.41 -13.55 3.82
N VAL A 200 7.96 -13.45 2.57
CA VAL A 200 8.70 -13.88 1.38
C VAL A 200 9.09 -12.64 0.58
N SER A 201 10.31 -12.17 0.81
CA SER A 201 10.87 -11.00 0.12
C SER A 201 11.45 -11.41 -1.24
N LEU A 202 11.06 -10.69 -2.29
CA LEU A 202 11.48 -10.92 -3.67
C LEU A 202 12.11 -9.64 -4.21
N ALA A 203 13.35 -9.72 -4.69
CA ALA A 203 14.05 -8.57 -5.22
C ALA A 203 14.13 -8.62 -6.74
N SER A 204 13.76 -7.55 -7.43
CA SER A 204 14.07 -7.33 -8.86
C SER A 204 15.51 -6.82 -9.05
N GLN A 205 16.01 -6.76 -10.28
CA GLN A 205 17.30 -6.11 -10.54
C GLN A 205 17.23 -4.61 -10.27
N ASP A 206 16.09 -3.99 -10.55
CA ASP A 206 15.91 -2.56 -10.33
C ASP A 206 15.90 -2.23 -8.83
N ASP A 207 15.44 -3.15 -7.98
CA ASP A 207 15.48 -3.00 -6.52
C ASP A 207 16.94 -2.88 -6.05
N ILE A 208 17.84 -3.69 -6.61
CA ILE A 208 19.27 -3.64 -6.31
C ILE A 208 19.88 -2.32 -6.77
N GLN A 209 19.47 -1.79 -7.93
CA GLN A 209 19.94 -0.48 -8.39
C GLN A 209 19.42 0.65 -7.51
N SER A 210 18.15 0.60 -7.10
CA SER A 210 17.59 1.58 -6.18
C SER A 210 18.27 1.53 -4.80
N LEU A 211 18.59 0.34 -4.29
CA LEU A 211 19.34 0.19 -3.04
C LEU A 211 20.76 0.76 -3.13
N ARG A 212 21.45 0.61 -4.27
CA ARG A 212 22.73 1.29 -4.51
C ARG A 212 22.55 2.81 -4.54
N ALA A 213 21.54 3.30 -5.25
CA ALA A 213 21.25 4.73 -5.33
C ALA A 213 20.97 5.34 -3.94
N GLY A 214 20.22 4.64 -3.10
CA GLY A 214 19.97 5.03 -1.70
C GLY A 214 21.08 4.63 -0.72
N ARG A 215 22.23 4.16 -1.20
CA ARG A 215 23.44 3.82 -0.42
C ARG A 215 23.26 2.71 0.62
N TYR A 216 22.32 1.79 0.41
CA TYR A 216 22.22 0.54 1.16
C TYR A 216 23.23 -0.50 0.66
N LEU A 217 23.69 -0.36 -0.58
CA LEU A 217 24.69 -1.21 -1.22
C LEU A 217 25.83 -0.36 -1.77
N ASP A 218 27.05 -0.90 -1.69
CA ASP A 218 28.24 -0.38 -2.35
C ASP A 218 28.57 1.10 -2.04
N ALA A 219 28.17 1.60 -0.87
CA ALA A 219 28.40 2.99 -0.46
C ALA A 219 29.91 3.27 -0.27
N PRO A 220 30.46 4.34 -0.86
CA PRO A 220 31.86 4.69 -0.68
C PRO A 220 32.15 5.13 0.76
N VAL A 221 33.40 4.96 1.19
CA VAL A 221 33.85 5.42 2.52
C VAL A 221 33.62 6.93 2.64
N GLY A 222 32.98 7.34 3.74
CA GLY A 222 32.64 8.75 3.98
C GLY A 222 31.34 9.22 3.31
N ALA A 223 30.61 8.33 2.62
CA ALA A 223 29.29 8.65 2.09
C ALA A 223 28.30 9.02 3.22
N PRO A 224 27.30 9.87 2.93
CA PRO A 224 26.19 10.08 3.85
C PRO A 224 25.46 8.77 4.17
N PRO A 225 24.76 8.69 5.33
CA PRO A 225 23.95 7.52 5.67
C PRO A 225 22.94 7.14 4.57
N PRO A 226 22.45 5.88 4.57
CA PRO A 226 21.42 5.44 3.64
C PRO A 226 20.18 6.33 3.65
N ASN A 227 19.52 6.45 2.50
CA ASN A 227 18.32 7.25 2.32
C ASN A 227 17.20 6.41 1.69
N ALA A 228 16.19 6.08 2.49
CA ALA A 228 15.06 5.27 2.06
C ALA A 228 14.22 5.97 0.99
N LEU A 229 14.17 7.31 0.97
CA LEU A 229 13.41 8.04 -0.04
C LEU A 229 14.02 7.96 -1.43
N ILE A 230 15.33 7.79 -1.51
CA ILE A 230 16.04 7.59 -2.78
C ILE A 230 15.92 6.13 -3.22
N ALA A 231 15.95 5.18 -2.28
CA ALA A 231 15.88 3.74 -2.57
C ALA A 231 14.46 3.21 -2.85
N MET A 232 13.40 3.92 -2.43
CA MET A 232 12.05 3.42 -2.59
C MET A 232 11.64 3.23 -4.05
N ARG A 233 10.76 2.27 -4.29
CA ARG A 233 10.19 2.00 -5.62
C ARG A 233 8.69 1.90 -5.52
N LEU A 234 8.00 3.01 -5.77
CA LEU A 234 6.55 3.08 -5.69
C LEU A 234 5.85 2.13 -6.69
N ASP A 235 6.46 1.93 -7.86
CA ASP A 235 5.95 1.02 -8.90
C ASP A 235 6.01 -0.46 -8.44
N ASP A 236 6.84 -0.79 -7.43
CA ASP A 236 6.91 -2.15 -6.88
C ASP A 236 5.66 -2.53 -6.10
N HIS A 237 4.82 -1.56 -5.70
CA HIS A 237 3.55 -1.85 -5.01
C HIS A 237 2.53 -2.54 -5.92
N GLY A 238 2.66 -2.45 -7.25
CA GLY A 238 1.63 -2.88 -8.20
C GLY A 238 1.26 -4.36 -8.16
N GLY A 239 0.14 -4.70 -7.50
CA GLY A 239 -0.43 -6.06 -7.45
C GLY A 239 -0.64 -6.71 -8.83
N GLN A 240 -1.22 -5.97 -9.77
CA GLN A 240 -1.50 -6.44 -11.13
C GLN A 240 -0.22 -6.63 -11.94
N GLN A 241 0.79 -5.78 -11.71
CA GLN A 241 2.06 -5.83 -12.42
C GLN A 241 2.91 -7.01 -11.94
N HIS A 242 3.06 -7.17 -10.63
CA HIS A 242 4.06 -8.11 -10.10
C HIS A 242 3.49 -9.49 -9.78
N PHE A 243 2.19 -9.63 -9.54
CA PHE A 243 1.63 -10.91 -9.05
C PHE A 243 0.50 -11.49 -9.89
N ASN A 244 -0.05 -10.77 -10.88
CA ASN A 244 -1.09 -11.33 -11.76
C ASN A 244 -0.49 -12.39 -12.70
N SER A 245 -1.18 -13.52 -12.86
CA SER A 245 -0.73 -14.63 -13.71
C SER A 245 -0.53 -14.27 -15.18
N LYS A 246 -1.21 -13.23 -15.66
CA LYS A 246 -1.14 -12.72 -17.04
C LYS A 246 -0.11 -11.62 -17.22
N SER A 247 0.51 -11.15 -16.14
CA SER A 247 1.54 -10.12 -16.24
C SER A 247 2.82 -10.70 -16.83
N PRO A 248 3.47 -10.02 -17.79
CA PRO A 248 4.81 -10.40 -18.24
C PRO A 248 5.85 -10.30 -17.11
N ASP A 249 5.56 -9.49 -16.08
CA ASP A 249 6.44 -9.23 -14.94
C ASP A 249 6.08 -10.06 -13.70
N ASN A 250 5.20 -11.06 -13.85
CA ASN A 250 4.77 -11.92 -12.76
C ASN A 250 5.96 -12.56 -12.01
N ILE A 251 6.24 -12.08 -10.82
CA ILE A 251 7.34 -12.50 -9.97
C ILE A 251 7.13 -13.90 -9.38
N LEU A 252 5.89 -14.38 -9.36
CA LEU A 252 5.54 -15.72 -8.90
C LEU A 252 5.80 -16.81 -9.94
N HIS A 253 6.07 -16.45 -11.20
CA HIS A 253 6.47 -17.41 -12.22
C HIS A 253 7.73 -18.18 -11.77
N PRO A 254 7.80 -19.52 -11.85
CA PRO A 254 8.80 -20.33 -11.15
C PRO A 254 10.26 -19.88 -11.33
N GLN A 255 10.66 -19.58 -12.57
CA GLN A 255 12.01 -19.09 -12.86
C GLN A 255 12.27 -17.71 -12.25
N ARG A 256 11.35 -16.75 -12.45
CA ARG A 256 11.47 -15.39 -11.91
C ARG A 256 11.47 -15.39 -10.38
N PHE A 257 10.62 -16.22 -9.78
CA PHE A 257 10.55 -16.42 -8.34
C PHE A 257 11.90 -16.88 -7.78
N GLN A 258 12.51 -17.90 -8.40
CA GLN A 258 13.80 -18.42 -7.98
C GLN A 258 14.90 -17.35 -8.10
N GLU A 259 14.95 -16.66 -9.25
CA GLU A 259 15.93 -15.59 -9.48
C GLU A 259 15.76 -14.42 -8.49
N ALA A 260 14.52 -14.02 -8.21
CA ALA A 260 14.21 -12.93 -7.29
C ALA A 260 14.48 -13.29 -5.83
N ALA A 261 14.17 -14.52 -5.41
CA ALA A 261 14.50 -15.03 -4.09
C ALA A 261 16.02 -15.18 -3.89
N GLN A 262 16.74 -15.65 -4.92
CA GLN A 262 18.21 -15.71 -4.89
C GLN A 262 18.81 -14.30 -4.78
N ARG A 263 18.27 -13.35 -5.54
CA ARG A 263 18.71 -11.95 -5.49
C ARG A 263 18.47 -11.32 -4.12
N TYR A 264 17.31 -11.59 -3.51
CA TYR A 264 17.05 -11.21 -2.12
C TYR A 264 18.09 -11.82 -1.18
N ALA A 265 18.32 -13.15 -1.25
CA ALA A 265 19.27 -13.83 -0.37
C ALA A 265 20.70 -13.28 -0.49
N GLN A 266 21.13 -12.88 -1.69
CA GLN A 266 22.44 -12.26 -1.92
C GLN A 266 22.58 -10.85 -1.32
N HIS A 267 21.47 -10.15 -1.10
CA HIS A 267 21.45 -8.74 -0.65
C HIS A 267 20.59 -8.55 0.60
N GLN A 268 20.38 -9.63 1.37
CA GLN A 268 19.39 -9.68 2.45
C GLN A 268 19.58 -8.56 3.46
N THR A 269 20.81 -8.36 3.95
CA THR A 269 21.11 -7.32 4.95
C THR A 269 20.72 -5.92 4.48
N ALA A 270 20.98 -5.59 3.21
CA ALA A 270 20.64 -4.28 2.66
C ALA A 270 19.12 -4.10 2.49
N ILE A 271 18.43 -5.14 2.02
CA ILE A 271 16.98 -5.12 1.82
C ILE A 271 16.25 -5.04 3.17
N ASP A 272 16.67 -5.83 4.16
CA ASP A 272 16.08 -5.83 5.50
C ASP A 272 16.35 -4.50 6.23
N GLN A 273 17.54 -3.91 6.03
CA GLN A 273 17.85 -2.57 6.53
C GLN A 273 16.98 -1.50 5.87
N PHE A 274 16.80 -1.54 4.54
CA PHE A 274 15.90 -0.64 3.82
C PHE A 274 14.47 -0.73 4.37
N GLY A 275 13.92 -1.94 4.51
CA GLY A 275 12.59 -2.13 5.08
C GLY A 275 12.46 -1.58 6.51
N SER A 276 13.50 -1.77 7.33
CA SER A 276 13.56 -1.23 8.69
C SER A 276 13.59 0.31 8.71
N ASP A 277 14.34 0.93 7.79
CA ASP A 277 14.44 2.38 7.68
C ASP A 277 13.15 3.00 7.11
N VAL A 278 12.43 2.32 6.20
CA VAL A 278 11.08 2.72 5.76
C VAL A 278 10.11 2.72 6.94
N SER A 279 10.05 1.62 7.71
CA SER A 279 9.17 1.53 8.87
C SER A 279 9.48 2.60 9.93
N ARG A 280 10.78 2.87 10.17
CA ARG A 280 11.22 3.92 11.08
C ARG A 280 10.84 5.32 10.58
N ALA A 281 11.12 5.62 9.31
CA ALA A 281 10.79 6.92 8.72
C ALA A 281 9.29 7.20 8.79
N ARG A 282 8.45 6.19 8.51
CA ARG A 282 6.99 6.28 8.71
C ARG A 282 6.63 6.59 10.16
N ALA A 283 7.21 5.86 11.12
CA ALA A 283 6.91 6.03 12.54
C ALA A 283 7.31 7.42 13.06
N GLU A 284 8.48 7.92 12.68
CA GLU A 284 8.96 9.26 13.01
C GLU A 284 8.05 10.34 12.39
N LEU A 285 7.68 10.17 11.12
CA LEU A 285 6.77 11.10 10.44
C LEU A 285 5.39 11.14 11.09
N ALA A 286 4.83 9.99 11.46
CA ALA A 286 3.56 9.91 12.19
C ALA A 286 3.63 10.58 13.58
N GLN A 287 4.79 10.60 14.22
CA GLN A 287 5.00 11.34 15.47
C GLN A 287 5.06 12.84 15.23
N SER A 288 5.85 13.31 14.25
CA SER A 288 5.93 14.74 13.88
C SER A 288 4.56 15.29 13.49
N LEU A 289 3.78 14.56 12.69
CA LEU A 289 2.42 14.96 12.30
C LEU A 289 1.50 15.10 13.51
N ARG A 290 1.56 14.18 14.49
CA ARG A 290 0.76 14.32 15.73
C ARG A 290 1.16 15.54 16.55
N GLN A 291 2.45 15.88 16.62
CA GLN A 291 2.93 17.07 17.32
C GLN A 291 2.47 18.36 16.63
N MET A 292 2.50 18.41 15.30
CA MET A 292 2.01 19.55 14.52
C MET A 292 0.51 19.82 14.76
N HIS A 293 -0.32 18.77 14.86
CA HIS A 293 -1.75 18.91 15.14
C HIS A 293 -2.06 19.34 16.59
N GLY A 294 -1.19 19.01 17.56
CA GLY A 294 -1.42 19.28 18.99
C GLY A 294 -0.97 20.66 19.48
N HIS A 295 -0.10 21.36 18.75
CA HIS A 295 0.53 22.61 19.18
C HIS A 295 0.59 23.65 18.06
N THR A 296 -0.44 24.52 17.95
CA THR A 296 -0.44 25.82 17.20
C THR A 296 0.32 25.90 15.85
N GLY A 297 0.58 24.79 15.15
CA GLY A 297 1.39 24.73 13.93
C GLY A 297 2.92 24.82 14.09
N GLN A 298 3.52 24.49 15.24
CA GLN A 298 4.99 24.62 15.48
C GLN A 298 5.78 23.30 15.49
N GLY A 299 5.23 22.19 15.03
CA GLY A 299 5.97 20.92 14.97
C GLY A 299 6.92 20.87 13.78
N GLN A 300 8.13 20.34 13.96
CA GLN A 300 9.10 20.11 12.88
C GLN A 300 9.21 18.61 12.55
N LEU A 301 9.62 18.29 11.32
CA LEU A 301 9.99 16.93 10.95
C LEU A 301 11.15 16.42 11.83
N SER A 302 11.21 15.10 12.05
CA SER A 302 12.37 14.51 12.75
C SER A 302 13.65 14.89 11.99
N PRO A 303 14.80 15.08 12.67
CA PRO A 303 16.06 15.40 12.00
C PRO A 303 16.43 14.39 10.92
N ASN A 304 16.05 13.12 11.10
CA ASN A 304 16.32 12.06 10.14
C ASN A 304 15.42 12.14 8.90
N VAL A 305 14.11 12.35 9.08
CA VAL A 305 13.17 12.56 7.96
C VAL A 305 13.54 13.84 7.21
N GLN A 306 13.79 14.95 7.92
CA GLN A 306 14.19 16.22 7.32
C GLN A 306 15.47 16.07 6.49
N ARG A 307 16.48 15.35 7.00
CA ARG A 307 17.73 15.08 6.29
C ARG A 307 17.50 14.29 4.99
N GLN A 308 16.67 13.24 5.05
CA GLN A 308 16.36 12.45 3.85
C GLN A 308 15.62 13.28 2.79
N VAL A 309 14.65 14.09 3.21
CA VAL A 309 13.88 14.99 2.32
C VAL A 309 14.77 16.06 1.69
N ASN A 310 15.60 16.73 2.50
CA ASN A 310 16.50 17.77 2.01
C ASN A 310 17.45 17.24 0.93
N GLU A 311 17.90 16.00 1.06
CA GLU A 311 18.75 15.37 0.07
C GLU A 311 18.00 15.09 -1.24
N VAL A 312 16.77 14.57 -1.18
CA VAL A 312 15.93 14.36 -2.38
C VAL A 312 15.69 15.69 -3.10
N LEU A 313 15.36 16.76 -2.37
CA LEU A 313 15.16 18.09 -2.94
C LEU A 313 16.44 18.63 -3.60
N ALA A 314 17.60 18.41 -2.99
CA ALA A 314 18.88 18.80 -3.58
C ALA A 314 19.18 18.05 -4.89
N LEU A 315 18.84 16.76 -4.97
CA LEU A 315 18.97 15.96 -6.20
C LEU A 315 18.02 16.40 -7.31
N GLN A 316 16.84 16.91 -6.97
CA GLN A 316 15.89 17.46 -7.94
C GLN A 316 16.31 18.85 -8.44
N ALA A 317 16.95 19.65 -7.58
CA ALA A 317 17.43 20.98 -7.93
C ALA A 317 18.64 20.96 -8.86
N ASP A 318 19.43 19.87 -8.88
CA ASP A 318 20.61 19.72 -9.74
C ASP A 318 20.58 18.44 -10.61
N PRO A 319 20.31 18.58 -11.93
CA PRO A 319 20.29 17.45 -12.87
C PRO A 319 21.62 16.69 -13.02
N SER A 320 22.76 17.29 -12.64
CA SER A 320 24.08 16.70 -12.81
C SER A 320 24.42 15.67 -11.73
N ILE A 321 23.97 15.91 -10.49
CA ILE A 321 24.14 14.95 -9.37
C ILE A 321 23.31 13.69 -9.65
N ARG A 322 22.09 13.87 -10.18
CA ARG A 322 21.23 12.78 -10.64
C ARG A 322 21.91 11.89 -11.70
N ALA A 323 22.54 12.51 -12.70
CA ALA A 323 23.22 11.78 -13.77
C ALA A 323 24.44 10.98 -13.26
N GLY A 324 25.04 11.38 -12.14
CA GLY A 324 26.12 10.64 -11.47
C GLY A 324 25.62 9.38 -10.76
N ILE A 325 24.46 9.47 -10.08
CA ILE A 325 23.82 8.33 -9.40
C ILE A 325 23.28 7.32 -10.42
N GLU A 326 22.65 7.79 -11.51
CA GLU A 326 22.09 6.91 -12.56
C GLU A 326 23.18 6.15 -13.36
N ARG A 327 24.46 6.52 -13.27
CA ARG A 327 25.56 5.94 -14.07
C ARG A 327 26.52 5.01 -13.33
N ASN A 328 26.32 4.70 -12.04
CA ASN A 328 27.22 3.81 -11.26
C ASN A 328 28.72 4.14 -11.43
N ALA A 329 29.08 5.43 -11.49
CA ALA A 329 30.46 5.82 -11.80
C ALA A 329 31.32 5.83 -10.51
N PRO A 330 32.41 5.05 -10.42
CA PRO A 330 33.39 5.20 -9.36
C PRO A 330 34.24 6.42 -9.70
N VAL A 331 33.93 7.59 -9.14
CA VAL A 331 34.67 8.81 -9.50
C VAL A 331 35.22 9.47 -8.24
N GLN A 332 36.52 9.23 -8.03
CA GLN A 332 37.43 10.16 -7.39
C GLN A 332 37.15 11.57 -7.95
N GLY A 333 36.46 12.41 -7.18
CA GLY A 333 36.00 13.71 -7.66
C GLY A 333 34.85 14.35 -6.87
N ALA A 334 34.23 13.64 -5.92
CA ALA A 334 33.18 14.19 -5.05
C ALA A 334 33.70 15.10 -3.92
N GLU A 335 34.99 15.45 -3.88
CA GLU A 335 35.55 16.32 -2.83
C GLU A 335 35.18 17.81 -3.01
N HIS A 336 34.77 18.23 -4.21
CA HIS A 336 34.45 19.65 -4.46
C HIS A 336 32.95 19.99 -4.39
N GLY A 337 32.04 19.00 -4.39
CA GLY A 337 30.59 19.24 -4.31
C GLY A 337 30.05 19.47 -2.89
N LEU A 338 30.78 19.01 -1.87
CA LEU A 338 30.36 19.08 -0.47
C LEU A 338 30.78 20.40 0.24
N LEU A 339 31.59 21.24 -0.41
CA LEU A 339 32.07 22.52 0.15
C LEU A 339 31.17 23.73 -0.17
N TYR A 340 30.10 23.56 -0.95
CA TYR A 340 29.14 24.63 -1.25
C TYR A 340 28.00 24.78 -0.20
N GLY A 341 28.29 24.40 1.06
CA GLY A 341 27.31 24.32 2.15
C GLY A 341 26.85 25.65 2.77
N ALA A 342 27.49 26.79 2.48
CA ALA A 342 27.14 28.06 3.15
C ALA A 342 26.10 28.92 2.40
N GLY A 343 26.01 28.82 1.07
CA GLY A 343 25.03 29.58 0.28
C GLY A 343 23.68 28.87 0.09
N PHE A 344 23.67 27.54 0.23
CA PHE A 344 22.48 26.72 -0.05
C PHE A 344 21.44 26.76 1.08
N ALA A 345 21.87 27.00 2.33
CA ALA A 345 21.01 27.01 3.52
C ALA A 345 19.84 28.03 3.44
N HIS A 346 19.99 29.12 2.69
CA HIS A 346 18.90 30.10 2.49
C HIS A 346 17.88 29.67 1.42
N ALA A 347 18.24 28.77 0.50
CA ALA A 347 17.35 28.22 -0.51
C ALA A 347 16.65 26.96 0.01
N THR A 348 17.37 26.05 0.68
CA THR A 348 16.77 24.90 1.39
C THR A 348 15.95 25.34 2.59
N GLY A 349 16.29 26.44 3.27
CA GLY A 349 15.45 27.02 4.32
C GLY A 349 14.09 27.47 3.81
N ARG A 350 14.00 27.97 2.57
CA ARG A 350 12.70 28.32 1.93
C ARG A 350 11.95 27.10 1.43
N ALA A 351 12.61 26.13 0.80
CA ALA A 351 11.96 24.89 0.37
C ALA A 351 11.46 24.04 1.55
N ALA A 352 12.21 23.99 2.65
CA ALA A 352 11.78 23.35 3.89
C ALA A 352 10.61 24.12 4.53
N HIS A 353 10.63 25.45 4.50
CA HIS A 353 9.51 26.29 4.98
C HIS A 353 8.26 26.17 4.10
N ASP A 354 8.41 26.05 2.78
CA ASP A 354 7.30 25.83 1.83
C ASP A 354 6.71 24.42 2.00
N LEU A 355 7.54 23.43 2.33
CA LEU A 355 7.09 22.09 2.69
C LEU A 355 6.39 22.09 4.05
N ASP A 356 6.91 22.80 5.05
CA ASP A 356 6.28 22.98 6.35
C ASP A 356 4.92 23.67 6.19
N GLU A 357 4.83 24.69 5.32
CA GLU A 357 3.57 25.36 4.98
C GLU A 357 2.60 24.48 4.20
N ARG A 358 3.09 23.62 3.29
CA ARG A 358 2.28 22.65 2.53
C ARG A 358 1.77 21.51 3.39
N VAL A 359 2.59 21.01 4.31
CA VAL A 359 2.20 20.02 5.31
C VAL A 359 1.22 20.65 6.29
N ALA A 360 1.44 21.90 6.71
CA ALA A 360 0.51 22.65 7.53
C ALA A 360 -0.79 23.04 6.78
N SER A 361 -0.76 23.22 5.45
CA SER A 361 -1.97 23.47 4.66
C SER A 361 -2.77 22.19 4.45
N ALA A 362 -2.12 21.07 4.16
CA ALA A 362 -2.75 19.75 4.09
C ALA A 362 -3.38 19.35 5.44
N ALA A 363 -2.69 19.64 6.55
CA ALA A 363 -3.22 19.46 7.90
C ALA A 363 -4.45 20.35 8.20
N ARG A 364 -4.49 21.57 7.63
CA ARG A 364 -5.65 22.48 7.74
C ARG A 364 -6.84 22.04 6.89
N GLU A 365 -6.60 21.53 5.67
CA GLU A 365 -7.65 21.00 4.79
C GLU A 365 -8.25 19.69 5.32
N ALA A 366 -7.44 18.80 5.88
CA ALA A 366 -7.92 17.58 6.54
C ALA A 366 -8.79 17.90 7.78
N GLY A 367 -8.57 19.04 8.44
CA GLY A 367 -9.40 19.54 9.54
C GLY A 367 -10.80 20.01 9.14
N ALA A 368 -11.03 20.34 7.86
CA ALA A 368 -12.34 20.81 7.38
C ALA A 368 -13.35 19.68 7.07
N TYR A 369 -12.88 18.43 6.94
CA TYR A 369 -13.73 17.26 6.63
C TYR A 369 -14.16 16.44 7.85
N GLY A 370 -13.86 16.90 9.07
CA GLY A 370 -14.20 16.24 10.34
C GLY A 370 -15.56 16.61 10.95
N GLY A 371 -16.59 16.94 10.15
CA GLY A 371 -17.95 17.26 10.62
C GLY A 371 -19.01 16.38 9.91
N PRO A 372 -20.15 16.06 10.57
CA PRO A 372 -21.05 15.01 10.09
C PRO A 372 -21.73 15.44 8.80
N VAL A 373 -21.53 14.69 7.73
CA VAL A 373 -22.27 14.87 6.48
C VAL A 373 -23.65 14.23 6.64
N LEU A 374 -24.67 15.04 6.89
CA LEU A 374 -26.07 14.72 6.56
C LEU A 374 -26.46 15.43 5.26
N PRO A 375 -27.35 14.82 4.44
CA PRO A 375 -27.49 15.18 3.04
C PRO A 375 -28.40 16.39 2.87
N LEU A 376 -27.94 17.39 2.11
CA LEU A 376 -28.80 18.46 1.61
C LEU A 376 -28.59 18.63 0.11
N ALA A 377 -29.62 18.27 -0.64
CA ALA A 377 -29.93 18.82 -1.95
C ALA A 377 -31.39 19.30 -1.89
N PRO A 378 -31.86 20.13 -2.84
CA PRO A 378 -31.21 21.24 -3.52
C PRO A 378 -32.06 22.52 -3.35
N LEU A 379 -31.52 23.73 -3.58
CA LEU A 379 -32.37 24.91 -3.72
C LEU A 379 -31.85 25.88 -4.78
N ALA A 380 -32.79 26.19 -5.68
CA ALA A 380 -32.70 27.02 -6.85
C ALA A 380 -32.49 28.50 -6.50
N MET A 381 -31.72 29.18 -7.34
CA MET A 381 -31.66 30.64 -7.40
C MET A 381 -32.88 31.16 -8.16
N ALA A 382 -33.68 32.00 -7.51
CA ALA A 382 -34.74 32.77 -8.12
C ALA A 382 -34.18 34.00 -8.86
N SER A 383 -34.89 34.44 -9.89
CA SER A 383 -34.94 35.85 -10.29
C SER A 383 -36.36 36.20 -10.74
N PRO A 384 -36.83 37.45 -10.53
CA PRO A 384 -38.26 37.77 -10.49
C PRO A 384 -38.75 38.51 -11.74
N VAL A 385 -39.97 38.22 -12.21
CA VAL A 385 -40.82 39.17 -12.94
C VAL A 385 -42.30 38.86 -12.64
N PRO A 386 -43.16 39.84 -12.30
CA PRO A 386 -44.55 39.60 -11.92
C PRO A 386 -45.53 40.06 -12.99
N TRP A 387 -46.35 39.18 -13.58
CA TRP A 387 -47.54 39.62 -14.34
C TRP A 387 -48.75 38.73 -14.05
N THR A 388 -49.64 39.30 -13.22
CA THR A 388 -51.11 39.29 -13.29
C THR A 388 -51.87 38.04 -13.76
N ARG A 389 -52.58 37.42 -12.81
CA ARG A 389 -53.83 36.68 -13.07
C ARG A 389 -54.94 37.65 -13.45
N GLN A 390 -55.67 37.36 -14.51
CA GLN A 390 -57.10 37.63 -14.58
C GLN A 390 -57.84 36.29 -14.51
N ALA A 391 -58.83 36.27 -13.62
CA ALA A 391 -59.81 35.22 -13.44
C ALA A 391 -60.73 35.10 -14.66
N VAL A 392 -61.37 33.94 -14.83
CA VAL A 392 -62.82 33.74 -14.65
C VAL A 392 -63.14 32.29 -15.01
N ALA A 393 -63.99 31.69 -14.18
CA ALA A 393 -64.56 30.36 -14.31
C ALA A 393 -65.66 30.30 -15.39
N ALA A 394 -65.76 29.16 -16.07
CA ALA A 394 -67.00 28.47 -16.42
C ALA A 394 -66.65 27.06 -16.91
#